data_AF-A0A2G4G8M5-F1
#
_entry.id   AF-A0A2G4G8M5-F1
#
_cell.length_a   1.000
_cell.length_b   1.000
_cell.length_c   1.000
_cell.angle_alpha   90.00
_cell.angle_beta   90.00
_cell.angle_gamma   90.00
#
_symmetry.space_group_name_H-M   'P 1'
#
loop_
_entity.id
_entity.type
_entity.pdbx_description
1 polymer ?
#
loop_
_entity_poly.entity_id
_entity_poly.type
_entity_poly.pdbx_seq_one_letter_code
_entity_poly.pdbx_strand_id
1 'polypeptide(L)'
;MPRLSLTSLTLAALLTTGCLFSKKSNQPKENPAIAGSVEENFKVRWIDKRAAELTAQGKSADAARMQAADEFSQRFLFNLPPQKK
;
A
#
# COMPACT_ATOMS: atom_id res chain seq x y z
N MET A 1 -8.49 35.05 22.32
CA MET A 1 -8.93 34.94 20.90
C MET A 1 -9.23 33.47 20.58
N PRO A 2 -10.41 32.95 20.97
CA PRO A 2 -10.77 31.54 20.75
C PRO A 2 -11.39 31.38 19.36
N ARG A 3 -10.55 31.19 18.33
CA ARG A 3 -11.02 31.00 16.94
C ARG A 3 -10.41 29.77 16.26
N LEU A 4 -9.93 28.79 17.03
CA LEU A 4 -9.41 27.55 16.46
C LEU A 4 -9.85 26.30 17.24
N SER A 5 -10.98 26.38 17.95
CA SER A 5 -11.61 25.23 18.63
C SER A 5 -12.72 24.56 17.79
N LEU A 6 -12.75 24.72 16.46
CA LEU A 6 -13.91 24.31 15.67
C LEU A 6 -13.61 23.62 14.34
N THR A 7 -12.54 22.83 14.24
CA THR A 7 -12.23 22.02 13.04
C THR A 7 -11.86 20.57 13.33
N SER A 8 -12.15 20.06 14.54
CA SER A 8 -11.70 18.72 14.97
C SER A 8 -12.83 17.72 15.28
N LEU A 9 -14.06 17.93 14.77
CA LEU A 9 -15.23 17.14 15.21
C LEU A 9 -16.09 16.47 14.11
N THR A 10 -15.66 16.35 12.86
CA THR A 10 -16.55 15.83 11.78
C THR A 10 -16.05 14.61 11.01
N LEU A 11 -15.02 13.88 11.47
CA LEU A 11 -14.55 12.68 10.76
C LEU A 11 -14.97 11.33 11.38
N ALA A 12 -15.74 11.34 12.48
CA ALA A 12 -16.14 10.10 13.18
C ALA A 12 -17.49 9.49 12.74
N ALA A 13 -18.09 9.97 11.64
CA ALA A 13 -19.49 9.65 11.29
C ALA A 13 -19.71 8.91 9.95
N LEU A 14 -18.74 8.13 9.45
CA LEU A 14 -18.90 7.37 8.19
C LEU A 14 -18.65 5.85 8.28
N LEU A 15 -18.57 5.27 9.49
CA LEU A 15 -18.28 3.83 9.66
C LEU A 15 -19.52 2.95 9.91
N THR A 16 -20.73 3.44 9.66
CA THR A 16 -21.96 2.64 9.89
C THR A 16 -22.84 2.57 8.64
N THR A 17 -22.40 1.83 7.63
CA THR A 17 -23.28 1.25 6.60
C THR A 17 -22.89 -0.20 6.41
N GLY A 18 -23.78 -1.09 6.86
CA GLY A 18 -23.51 -2.50 7.06
C GLY A 18 -23.51 -3.36 5.81
N CYS A 19 -23.20 -4.64 6.04
CA CYS A 19 -23.57 -5.77 5.18
C CYS A 19 -23.57 -7.06 6.01
N LEU A 20 -24.73 -7.41 6.57
CA LEU A 20 -25.04 -8.79 6.99
C LEU A 20 -25.24 -9.62 5.71
N PHE A 21 -24.19 -10.26 5.21
CA PHE A 21 -24.29 -11.27 4.16
C PHE A 21 -23.59 -12.56 4.59
N SER A 22 -24.29 -13.33 5.41
CA SER A 22 -24.04 -14.77 5.54
C SER A 22 -24.58 -15.46 4.29
N LYS A 23 -23.71 -15.78 3.33
CA LYS A 23 -24.02 -16.76 2.28
C LYS A 23 -22.77 -17.47 1.79
N LYS A 24 -22.68 -18.75 2.19
CA LYS A 24 -21.96 -19.88 1.58
C LYS A 24 -20.67 -19.53 0.82
N SER A 25 -19.54 -19.82 1.45
CA SER A 25 -18.21 -19.90 0.83
C SER A 25 -18.23 -20.84 -0.38
N ASN A 26 -18.43 -20.27 -1.55
CA ASN A 26 -17.85 -20.75 -2.78
C ASN A 26 -16.73 -19.76 -3.10
N GLN A 27 -15.61 -19.86 -2.37
CA GLN A 27 -14.46 -19.00 -2.62
C GLN A 27 -14.10 -19.16 -4.11
N PRO A 28 -14.16 -18.08 -4.91
CA PRO A 28 -13.60 -18.10 -6.24
C PRO A 28 -12.13 -18.49 -6.09
N LYS A 29 -11.72 -19.57 -6.77
CA LYS A 29 -10.34 -20.03 -6.82
C LYS A 29 -9.48 -18.80 -7.13
N GLU A 30 -8.75 -18.31 -6.14
CA GLU A 30 -8.02 -17.06 -6.24
C GLU A 30 -7.07 -17.20 -7.42
N ASN A 31 -7.33 -16.48 -8.51
CA ASN A 31 -6.54 -16.63 -9.72
C ASN A 31 -5.18 -15.99 -9.41
N PRO A 32 -4.10 -16.77 -9.27
CA PRO A 32 -2.79 -16.23 -8.90
C PRO A 32 -2.27 -15.21 -9.93
N ALA A 33 -2.78 -15.24 -11.16
CA ALA A 33 -2.47 -14.22 -12.17
C ALA A 33 -2.99 -12.82 -11.78
N ILE A 34 -4.17 -12.75 -11.15
CA ILE A 34 -4.73 -11.46 -10.70
C ILE A 34 -3.94 -10.96 -9.48
N ALA A 35 -3.64 -11.84 -8.52
CA ALA A 35 -2.80 -11.50 -7.37
C ALA A 35 -1.42 -10.97 -7.82
N GLY A 36 -0.75 -11.66 -8.75
CA GLY A 36 0.54 -11.22 -9.28
C GLY A 36 0.50 -9.88 -10.01
N SER A 37 -0.53 -9.63 -10.82
CA SER A 37 -0.67 -8.34 -11.52
C SER A 37 -0.91 -7.16 -10.58
N VAL A 38 -1.61 -7.37 -9.45
CA VAL A 38 -1.85 -6.35 -8.44
C VAL A 38 -0.56 -6.07 -7.66
N GLU A 39 0.19 -7.11 -7.31
CA GLU A 39 1.48 -6.99 -6.63
C GLU A 39 2.52 -6.27 -7.49
N GLU A 40 2.58 -6.57 -8.79
CA GLU A 40 3.49 -5.90 -9.72
C GLU A 40 3.13 -4.42 -9.89
N ASN A 41 1.86 -4.10 -10.11
CA ASN A 41 1.41 -2.71 -10.17
C ASN A 41 1.66 -1.96 -8.87
N PHE A 42 1.44 -2.61 -7.73
CA PHE A 42 1.74 -2.04 -6.42
C PHE A 42 3.23 -1.73 -6.30
N LYS A 43 4.11 -2.69 -6.65
CA LYS A 43 5.56 -2.51 -6.63
C LYS A 43 5.99 -1.31 -7.45
N VAL A 44 5.55 -1.22 -8.71
CA VAL A 44 5.91 -0.11 -9.60
C VAL A 44 5.47 1.24 -9.01
N ARG A 45 4.19 1.36 -8.63
CA ARG A 45 3.66 2.63 -8.10
C ARG A 45 4.29 3.03 -6.78
N TRP A 46 4.64 2.05 -5.95
CA TRP A 46 5.33 2.30 -4.69
C TRP A 46 6.74 2.83 -4.92
N ILE A 47 7.50 2.17 -5.81
CA ILE A 47 8.87 2.58 -6.16
C ILE A 47 8.87 3.98 -6.77
N ASP A 48 7.95 4.27 -7.70
CA ASP A 48 7.84 5.59 -8.34
C ASP A 48 7.56 6.69 -7.32
N LYS A 49 6.58 6.47 -6.42
CA LYS A 49 6.28 7.42 -5.35
C LYS A 49 7.50 7.65 -4.46
N ARG A 50 8.17 6.58 -4.05
CA ARG A 50 9.31 6.67 -3.15
C ARG A 50 10.52 7.34 -3.81
N ALA A 51 10.76 7.06 -5.09
CA ALA A 51 11.79 7.72 -5.88
C ALA A 51 11.50 9.22 -6.02
N ALA A 52 10.23 9.62 -6.21
CA ALA A 52 9.85 11.03 -6.24
C ALA A 52 10.12 11.74 -4.90
N GLU A 53 9.80 11.10 -3.76
CA GLU A 53 10.10 11.63 -2.42
C GLU A 53 11.61 11.79 -2.19
N LEU A 54 12.42 10.83 -2.65
CA LEU A 54 13.87 10.88 -2.52
C LEU A 54 14.51 11.91 -3.46
N THR A 55 13.93 12.09 -4.64
CA THR A 55 14.35 13.14 -5.58
C THR A 55 14.05 14.52 -5.02
N ALA A 56 12.89 14.71 -4.37
CA ALA A 56 12.55 15.94 -3.67
C ALA A 56 13.51 16.25 -2.49
N GLN A 57 14.17 15.22 -1.94
CA GLN A 57 15.23 15.36 -0.93
C GLN A 57 16.63 15.62 -1.54
N GLY A 58 16.72 15.81 -2.85
CA GLY A 58 17.97 16.13 -3.55
C GLY A 58 18.76 14.92 -4.04
N LYS A 59 18.21 13.70 -3.98
CA LYS A 59 18.86 12.54 -4.61
C LYS A 59 18.71 12.63 -6.13
N SER A 60 19.70 12.13 -6.87
CA SER A 60 19.55 11.94 -8.31
C SER A 60 18.45 10.93 -8.59
N ALA A 61 17.73 11.10 -9.71
CA ALA A 61 16.61 10.24 -10.06
C ALA A 61 16.99 8.75 -10.11
N ASP A 62 18.19 8.44 -10.60
CA ASP A 62 18.66 7.07 -10.71
C ASP A 62 18.99 6.45 -9.34
N ALA A 63 19.70 7.19 -8.48
CA ALA A 63 19.97 6.77 -7.11
C ALA A 63 18.69 6.64 -6.28
N ALA A 64 17.71 7.52 -6.50
CA ALA A 64 16.40 7.49 -5.85
C ALA A 64 15.61 6.22 -6.21
N ARG A 65 15.59 5.82 -7.49
CA ARG A 65 14.94 4.56 -7.92
C ARG A 65 15.63 3.34 -7.36
N MET A 66 16.97 3.30 -7.38
CA MET A 66 17.74 2.18 -6.83
C MET A 66 17.44 2.00 -5.33
N GLN A 67 17.47 3.11 -4.57
CA GLN A 67 17.15 3.07 -3.15
C GLN A 67 15.69 2.67 -2.90
N ALA A 68 14.74 3.19 -3.67
CA ALA A 68 13.34 2.80 -3.55
C ALA A 68 13.16 1.28 -3.80
N ALA A 69 13.82 0.70 -4.79
CA ALA A 69 13.74 -0.73 -5.05
C ALA A 69 14.31 -1.60 -3.90
N ASP A 70 15.41 -1.16 -3.29
CA ASP A 70 16.00 -1.81 -2.11
C ASP A 70 15.08 -1.72 -0.89
N GLU A 71 14.56 -0.52 -0.58
CA GLU A 71 13.61 -0.32 0.51
C GLU A 71 12.33 -1.16 0.33
N PHE A 72 11.83 -1.29 -0.91
CA PHE A 72 10.69 -2.14 -1.20
C PHE A 72 10.98 -3.60 -0.89
N SER A 73 12.14 -4.09 -1.31
CA SER A 73 12.55 -5.48 -1.09
C SER A 73 12.71 -5.78 0.40
N GLN A 74 13.31 -4.88 1.17
CA GLN A 74 13.46 -5.02 2.61
C GLN A 74 12.11 -5.00 3.36
N ARG A 75 11.17 -4.15 2.93
CA ARG A 75 9.87 -4.02 3.61
C ARG A 75 8.87 -5.12 3.26
N PHE A 76 8.86 -5.59 2.01
CA PHE A 76 7.80 -6.46 1.51
C PHE A 76 8.27 -7.87 1.13
N LEU A 77 9.55 -8.07 0.80
CA LEU A 77 10.07 -9.38 0.42
C LEU A 77 10.77 -10.13 1.57
N PHE A 78 11.22 -9.41 2.61
CA PHE A 78 11.93 -10.03 3.74
C PHE A 78 11.04 -10.92 4.62
N ASN A 79 9.71 -10.79 4.54
CA ASN A 79 8.75 -11.55 5.34
C ASN A 79 8.05 -12.69 4.58
N LEU A 80 8.49 -13.05 3.36
CA LEU A 80 7.98 -14.28 2.78
C LEU A 80 8.54 -15.48 3.58
N PRO A 81 7.68 -16.34 4.16
CA PRO A 81 8.16 -17.56 4.76
C PRO A 81 8.95 -18.35 3.70
N PRO A 82 10.05 -19.02 4.08
CA PRO A 82 10.79 -19.84 3.13
C PRO A 82 9.84 -20.86 2.53
N GLN A 83 9.56 -20.74 1.23
CA GLN A 83 8.77 -21.72 0.49
C GLN A 83 9.54 -23.04 0.56
N LYS A 84 9.06 -23.96 1.39
CA LYS A 84 9.60 -25.32 1.46
C LYS A 84 9.38 -25.97 0.10
N LYS A 85 10.50 -26.35 -0.51
CA LYS A 85 10.60 -27.04 -1.80
C LYS A 85 10.20 -28.51 -1.65
#